data_AF-A0A3A0E746-F1
#
_entry.id   AF-A0A3A0E746-F1
#
_cell.length_a   1.000
_cell.length_b   1.000
_cell.length_c   1.000
_cell.angle_alpha   90.00
_cell.angle_beta   90.00
_cell.angle_gamma   90.00
#
_symmetry.space_group_name_H-M   'P 1'
#
loop_
_entity.id
_entity.type
_entity.pdbx_description
1 polymer ?
#
loop_
_entity_poly.entity_id
_entity_poly.type
_entity_poly.pdbx_seq_one_letter_code
_entity_poly.pdbx_strand_id
1 'polypeptide(L)'
;MDFTAIPSGAGVFVDANILIYHYALHPKLGADCNRLMYRIESGELQGLTTIHILGEMTHRLMILEAELLFGWTSKAVGRLKQRPDAVQQLMRFRTSVENVLQSRIVLLDVPPQRLLDAGQISKQFGLLSNDALTVAVMHG
;
A
#
# COMPACT_ATOMS: atom_id res chain seq x y z
N MET A 1 11.17 -12.26 2.53
CA MET A 1 10.06 -12.21 3.49
C MET A 1 9.16 -13.34 3.07
N ASP A 2 8.98 -14.39 3.88
CA ASP A 2 8.32 -15.59 3.39
C ASP A 2 6.82 -15.61 3.73
N PHE A 3 5.98 -15.62 2.69
CA PHE A 3 4.52 -15.71 2.82
C PHE A 3 3.97 -17.11 2.60
N THR A 4 4.80 -18.12 2.27
CA THR A 4 4.30 -19.47 1.97
C THR A 4 3.75 -20.18 3.20
N ALA A 5 4.17 -19.75 4.40
CA ALA A 5 3.68 -20.30 5.66
C ALA A 5 2.23 -19.89 5.99
N ILE A 6 1.67 -18.88 5.31
CA ILE A 6 0.28 -18.48 5.52
C ILE A 6 -0.64 -19.60 4.98
N PRO A 7 -1.52 -20.18 5.80
CA PRO A 7 -2.38 -21.27 5.36
C PRO A 7 -3.45 -20.77 4.38
N SER A 8 -3.86 -21.63 3.44
CA SER A 8 -4.96 -21.33 2.52
C SER A 8 -6.27 -21.06 3.30
N GLY A 9 -7.07 -20.13 2.80
CA GLY A 9 -8.29 -19.64 3.45
C GLY A 9 -8.05 -18.56 4.51
N ALA A 10 -6.80 -18.22 4.85
CA ALA A 10 -6.52 -17.17 5.80
C ALA A 10 -6.84 -15.77 5.24
N GLY A 11 -7.31 -14.89 6.12
CA GLY A 11 -7.39 -13.46 5.88
C GLY A 11 -6.04 -12.79 6.11
N VAL A 12 -5.61 -11.96 5.17
CA VAL A 12 -4.36 -11.20 5.26
C VAL A 12 -4.63 -9.73 5.02
N PHE A 13 -4.18 -8.89 5.96
CA PHE A 13 -4.18 -7.45 5.76
C PHE A 13 -2.96 -7.06 4.92
N VAL A 14 -3.21 -6.44 3.77
CA VAL A 14 -2.20 -6.04 2.79
C VAL A 14 -1.82 -4.58 3.04
N ASP A 15 -0.61 -4.40 3.56
CA ASP A 15 -0.01 -3.08 3.80
C ASP A 15 0.45 -2.40 2.49
N ALA A 16 0.65 -1.07 2.55
CA ALA A 16 1.12 -0.27 1.43
C ALA A 16 2.44 -0.79 0.89
N ASN A 17 3.38 -1.20 1.75
CA ASN A 17 4.71 -1.65 1.32
C ASN A 17 4.64 -2.89 0.43
N ILE A 18 3.72 -3.82 0.72
CA ILE A 18 3.52 -5.02 -0.11
C ILE A 18 3.10 -4.62 -1.53
N LEU A 19 2.12 -3.73 -1.63
CA LEU A 19 1.62 -3.23 -2.91
C LEU A 19 2.70 -2.44 -3.65
N ILE A 20 3.41 -1.55 -2.95
CA ILE A 20 4.52 -0.76 -3.52
C ILE A 20 5.59 -1.70 -4.08
N TYR A 21 6.01 -2.72 -3.34
CA TYR A 21 7.06 -3.64 -3.79
C TYR A 21 6.62 -4.52 -4.97
N HIS A 22 5.33 -4.90 -5.01
CA HIS A 22 4.72 -5.57 -6.15
C HIS A 22 4.77 -4.68 -7.40
N TYR A 23 4.19 -3.47 -7.36
CA TYR A 23 4.06 -2.59 -8.53
C TYR A 23 5.35 -1.87 -8.94
N ALA A 24 6.27 -1.64 -8.00
CA ALA A 24 7.59 -1.06 -8.28
C ALA A 24 8.63 -2.10 -8.68
N LEU A 25 8.28 -3.40 -8.70
CA LEU A 25 9.20 -4.52 -9.00
C LEU A 25 10.45 -4.47 -8.14
N HIS A 26 10.28 -4.35 -6.82
CA HIS A 26 11.40 -4.22 -5.90
C HIS A 26 12.36 -5.41 -6.03
N PRO A 27 13.68 -5.19 -6.18
CA PRO A 27 14.62 -6.24 -6.61
C PRO A 27 14.73 -7.43 -5.63
N LYS A 28 14.55 -7.17 -4.33
CA LYS A 28 14.65 -8.20 -3.28
C LYS A 28 13.29 -8.79 -2.87
N LEU A 29 12.31 -7.94 -2.59
CA LEU A 29 11.02 -8.32 -2.00
C LEU A 29 9.88 -8.44 -3.03
N GLY A 30 10.08 -8.00 -4.28
CA GLY A 30 9.04 -8.00 -5.30
C GLY A 30 8.53 -9.41 -5.62
N ALA A 31 9.43 -10.41 -5.70
CA ALA A 31 9.03 -11.79 -5.98
C ALA A 31 8.11 -12.38 -4.89
N ASP A 32 8.41 -12.10 -3.62
CA ASP A 32 7.60 -12.54 -2.49
C ASP A 32 6.22 -11.86 -2.51
N CYS A 33 6.20 -10.54 -2.73
CA CYS A 33 4.94 -9.77 -2.82
C CYS A 33 4.09 -10.23 -4.01
N ASN A 34 4.69 -10.48 -5.17
CA ASN A 34 4.00 -11.03 -6.36
C ASN A 34 3.35 -12.37 -6.05
N ARG A 35 4.03 -13.23 -5.29
CA ARG A 35 3.48 -14.53 -4.89
C ARG A 35 2.29 -14.35 -3.97
N LEU A 36 2.36 -13.46 -2.98
CA LEU A 36 1.23 -13.17 -2.09
C LEU A 36 0.02 -12.64 -2.89
N MET A 37 0.26 -11.70 -3.81
CA MET A 37 -0.80 -11.16 -4.69
C MET A 37 -1.43 -12.26 -5.53
N TYR A 38 -0.64 -13.16 -6.11
CA TYR A 38 -1.16 -14.30 -6.87
C TYR A 38 -2.07 -15.22 -6.03
N ARG A 39 -1.68 -15.50 -4.77
CA ARG A 39 -2.49 -16.31 -3.85
C ARG A 39 -3.83 -15.62 -3.55
N ILE A 40 -3.83 -14.30 -3.36
CA ILE A 40 -5.06 -13.51 -3.18
C ILE A 40 -5.93 -13.56 -4.46
N GLU A 41 -5.34 -13.31 -5.62
CA GLU A 41 -6.07 -13.29 -6.91
C GLU A 41 -6.65 -14.66 -7.31
N SER A 42 -5.99 -15.74 -6.91
CA SER A 42 -6.49 -17.10 -7.11
C SER A 42 -7.63 -17.47 -6.14
N GLY A 43 -7.90 -16.65 -5.13
CA GLY A 43 -8.86 -16.93 -4.06
C GLY A 43 -8.31 -17.89 -2.98
N GLU A 44 -7.01 -18.21 -3.02
CA GLU A 44 -6.38 -19.03 -1.99
C GLU A 44 -6.29 -18.29 -0.65
N LEU A 45 -6.11 -16.96 -0.68
CA LEU A 45 -6.10 -16.10 0.51
C LEU A 45 -7.15 -15.01 0.36
N GLN A 46 -7.74 -14.58 1.48
CA GLN A 46 -8.59 -13.40 1.51
C GLN A 46 -7.73 -12.16 1.74
N GLY A 47 -7.50 -11.37 0.69
CA GLY A 47 -6.79 -10.10 0.78
C GLY A 47 -7.70 -8.99 1.30
N LEU A 48 -7.23 -8.24 2.29
CA LEU A 48 -7.93 -7.13 2.93
C LEU A 48 -7.03 -5.90 2.92
N THR A 49 -7.57 -4.72 2.64
CA THR A 49 -6.83 -3.46 2.84
C THR A 49 -7.81 -2.33 3.12
N THR A 50 -7.34 -1.09 3.13
CA THR A 50 -8.18 0.09 3.38
C THR A 50 -7.83 1.21 2.41
N ILE A 51 -8.74 2.18 2.27
CA ILE A 51 -8.53 3.34 1.40
C ILE A 51 -7.31 4.18 1.81
N HIS A 52 -6.98 4.24 3.10
CA HIS A 52 -5.82 5.00 3.57
C HIS A 52 -4.50 4.35 3.14
N ILE A 53 -4.43 3.01 3.17
CA ILE A 53 -3.29 2.26 2.65
C ILE A 53 -3.14 2.45 1.14
N LEU A 54 -4.24 2.45 0.38
CA LEU A 54 -4.18 2.75 -1.06
C LEU A 54 -3.71 4.19 -1.32
N GLY A 55 -4.09 5.15 -0.48
CA GLY A 55 -3.60 6.52 -0.57
C GLY A 55 -2.09 6.62 -0.35
N GLU A 56 -1.55 5.89 0.62
CA GLU A 56 -0.11 5.80 0.87
C GLU A 56 0.64 5.16 -0.31
N MET A 57 0.16 4.01 -0.78
CA MET A 57 0.67 3.34 -1.98
C MET A 57 0.70 4.29 -3.18
N THR A 58 -0.43 4.97 -3.45
CA THR A 58 -0.59 5.94 -4.55
C THR A 58 0.49 7.01 -4.48
N HIS A 59 0.61 7.66 -3.32
CA HIS A 59 1.57 8.73 -3.11
C HIS A 59 3.01 8.25 -3.30
N ARG A 60 3.35 7.04 -2.80
CA ARG A 60 4.69 6.50 -2.93
C ARG A 60 5.04 6.10 -4.37
N LEU A 61 4.11 5.47 -5.08
CA LEU A 61 4.31 5.12 -6.50
C LEU A 61 4.44 6.36 -7.38
N MET A 62 3.69 7.43 -7.09
CA MET A 62 3.84 8.70 -7.78
C MET A 62 5.26 9.27 -7.66
N ILE A 63 5.86 9.18 -6.47
CA ILE A 63 7.24 9.61 -6.23
C ILE A 63 8.22 8.74 -7.02
N LEU A 64 8.11 7.41 -6.91
CA LEU A 64 8.99 6.46 -7.60
C LEU A 64 8.92 6.62 -9.12
N GLU A 65 7.73 6.85 -9.65
CA GLU A 65 7.53 7.10 -11.08
C GLU A 65 8.18 8.41 -11.53
N ALA A 66 8.06 9.48 -10.74
CA ALA A 66 8.73 10.76 -11.02
C ALA A 66 10.26 10.66 -10.94
N GLU A 67 10.78 9.89 -9.97
CA GLU A 67 12.21 9.60 -9.86
C GLU A 67 12.74 8.91 -11.12
N LEU A 68 11.98 7.94 -11.65
CA LEU A 68 12.33 7.18 -12.85
C LEU A 68 12.20 8.01 -14.13
N LEU A 69 11.08 8.73 -14.32
CA LEU A 69 10.80 9.49 -15.56
C LEU A 69 11.67 10.74 -15.69
N PHE A 70 11.90 11.46 -14.58
CA PHE A 70 12.56 12.77 -14.60
C PHE A 70 13.96 12.77 -13.98
N GLY A 71 14.44 11.63 -13.47
CA GLY A 71 15.74 11.51 -12.82
C GLY A 71 15.86 12.29 -11.50
N TRP A 72 14.74 12.53 -10.82
CA TRP A 72 14.70 13.35 -9.60
C TRP A 72 15.15 12.59 -8.37
N THR A 73 16.45 12.37 -8.21
CA THR A 73 17.03 11.61 -7.07
C THR A 73 16.83 12.24 -5.68
N SER A 74 16.29 13.46 -5.59
CA SER A 74 15.93 14.09 -4.33
C SER A 74 14.82 15.14 -4.50
N LYS A 75 14.07 15.37 -3.42
CA LYS A 75 12.99 16.38 -3.33
C LYS A 75 11.89 16.20 -4.39
N ALA A 76 11.67 14.97 -4.88
CA ALA A 76 10.65 14.68 -5.88
C ALA A 76 9.27 15.23 -5.51
N VAL A 77 8.84 15.06 -4.25
CA VAL A 77 7.57 15.62 -3.74
C VAL A 77 7.50 17.14 -3.92
N GLY A 78 8.56 17.86 -3.53
CA GLY A 78 8.61 19.31 -3.66
C GLY A 78 8.56 19.77 -5.12
N ARG A 79 9.26 19.05 -6.00
CA ARG A 79 9.26 19.31 -7.45
C ARG A 79 7.90 19.04 -8.09
N LEU A 80 7.24 17.93 -7.73
CA LEU A 80 5.88 17.61 -8.21
C LEU A 80 4.87 18.70 -7.82
N LYS A 81 4.95 19.22 -6.58
CA LYS A 81 4.08 20.33 -6.13
C LYS A 81 4.27 21.61 -6.96
N GLN A 82 5.48 21.86 -7.46
CA GLN A 82 5.81 23.04 -8.27
C GLN A 82 5.59 22.83 -9.77
N ARG A 83 5.38 21.57 -10.21
CA ARG A 83 5.26 21.19 -11.62
C ARG A 83 4.02 20.33 -11.86
N PRO A 84 2.82 20.94 -11.94
CA PRO A 84 1.59 20.23 -12.27
C PRO A 84 1.66 19.50 -13.63
N ASP A 85 2.40 20.07 -14.59
CA ASP A 85 2.68 19.47 -15.90
C ASP A 85 3.43 18.13 -15.80
N ALA A 86 4.34 18.01 -14.82
CA ALA A 86 5.03 16.76 -14.54
C ALA A 86 4.08 15.74 -13.90
N VAL A 87 3.20 16.15 -12.99
CA VAL A 87 2.18 15.27 -12.37
C VAL A 87 1.22 14.70 -13.42
N GLN A 88 0.85 15.49 -14.43
CA GLN A 88 -0.03 15.05 -15.52
C GLN A 88 0.59 13.95 -16.39
N GLN A 89 1.92 13.85 -16.45
CA GLN A 89 2.62 12.81 -17.22
C GLN A 89 2.73 11.47 -16.47
N LEU A 90 2.43 11.45 -15.17
CA LEU A 90 2.51 10.25 -14.34
C LEU A 90 1.26 9.37 -14.54
N MET A 91 1.48 8.13 -14.96
CA MET A 91 0.44 7.17 -15.34
C MET A 91 0.51 5.86 -14.57
N ARG A 92 1.71 5.37 -14.22
CA ARG A 92 1.89 4.05 -13.60
C ARG A 92 1.19 3.96 -12.24
N PHE A 93 1.25 5.01 -11.42
CA PHE A 93 0.57 4.98 -10.12
C PHE A 93 -0.95 4.85 -10.29
N ARG A 94 -1.54 5.46 -11.32
CA ARG A 94 -2.99 5.43 -11.59
C ARG A 94 -3.42 4.01 -11.94
N THR A 95 -2.76 3.41 -12.92
CA THR A 95 -3.02 2.03 -13.33
C THR A 95 -2.81 1.05 -12.18
N SER A 96 -1.79 1.28 -11.33
CA SER A 96 -1.54 0.41 -10.17
C SER A 96 -2.69 0.43 -9.16
N VAL A 97 -3.28 1.61 -8.89
CA VAL A 97 -4.42 1.73 -7.98
C VAL A 97 -5.67 1.11 -8.60
N GLU A 98 -5.94 1.38 -9.88
CA GLU A 98 -7.05 0.77 -10.61
C GLU A 98 -6.97 -0.76 -10.58
N ASN A 99 -5.77 -1.33 -10.79
CA ASN A 99 -5.55 -2.76 -10.72
C ASN A 99 -5.86 -3.32 -9.32
N VAL A 100 -5.49 -2.62 -8.23
CA VAL A 100 -5.87 -3.06 -6.87
C VAL A 100 -7.38 -2.98 -6.67
N LEU A 101 -8.04 -1.94 -7.15
CA LEU A 101 -9.50 -1.81 -7.03
C LEU A 101 -10.28 -2.85 -7.85
N GLN A 102 -9.68 -3.38 -8.92
CA GLN A 102 -10.23 -4.44 -9.76
C GLN A 102 -9.82 -5.85 -9.32
N SER A 103 -8.91 -5.93 -8.34
CA SER A 103 -8.38 -7.17 -7.79
C SER A 103 -9.38 -7.87 -6.85
N ARG A 104 -9.03 -9.03 -6.31
CA ARG A 104 -9.81 -9.71 -5.27
C ARG A 104 -9.62 -9.13 -3.86
N ILE A 105 -8.80 -8.08 -3.70
CA ILE A 105 -8.61 -7.43 -2.40
C ILE A 105 -9.89 -6.70 -1.99
N VAL A 106 -10.36 -6.99 -0.77
CA VAL A 106 -11.51 -6.34 -0.16
C VAL A 106 -11.06 -5.06 0.55
N LEU A 107 -11.73 -3.94 0.25
CA LEU A 107 -11.55 -2.70 0.99
C LEU A 107 -12.43 -2.70 2.25
N LEU A 108 -11.77 -2.56 3.39
CA LEU A 108 -12.40 -2.39 4.69
C LEU A 108 -12.72 -0.92 4.92
N ASP A 109 -13.95 -0.66 5.37
CA ASP A 109 -14.36 0.64 5.85
C ASP A 109 -13.69 0.96 7.19
N VAL A 110 -13.20 2.19 7.33
CA VAL A 110 -12.53 2.66 8.54
C VAL A 110 -13.38 3.77 9.16
N PRO A 111 -14.19 3.46 10.19
CA PRO A 111 -14.97 4.49 10.85
C PRO A 111 -14.06 5.45 11.64
N PRO A 112 -14.46 6.72 11.85
CA PRO A 112 -13.65 7.70 12.56
C PRO A 112 -13.17 7.27 13.94
N GLN A 113 -13.92 6.41 14.64
CA GLN A 113 -13.55 5.88 15.94
C GLN A 113 -12.20 5.13 15.91
N ARG A 114 -11.88 4.42 14.82
CA ARG A 114 -10.61 3.70 14.68
C ARG A 114 -9.40 4.65 14.68
N LEU A 115 -9.55 5.89 14.23
CA LEU A 115 -8.49 6.90 14.32
C LEU A 115 -8.21 7.31 15.78
N LEU A 116 -9.25 7.35 16.63
CA LEU A 116 -9.07 7.62 18.06
C LEU A 116 -8.37 6.46 18.74
N ASP A 117 -8.77 5.23 18.42
CA ASP A 117 -8.15 4.01 18.94
C ASP A 117 -6.68 3.91 18.50
N ALA A 118 -6.41 4.22 17.22
CA ALA A 118 -5.05 4.31 16.69
C ALA A 118 -4.18 5.31 17.47
N GLY A 119 -4.74 6.44 17.91
CA GLY A 119 -4.03 7.40 18.76
C GLY A 119 -3.58 6.79 20.09
N GLN A 120 -4.42 5.96 20.71
CA GLN A 120 -4.04 5.25 21.94
C GLN A 120 -3.00 4.16 21.68
N ILE A 121 -3.17 3.38 20.61
CA ILE A 121 -2.23 2.34 20.19
C ILE A 121 -0.86 2.95 19.89
N SER A 122 -0.82 4.06 19.14
CA SER A 122 0.39 4.81 18.82
C SER A 122 1.12 5.25 20.09
N LYS A 123 0.39 5.84 21.04
CA LYS A 123 0.96 6.23 22.34
C LYS A 123 1.49 5.05 23.14
N GLN A 124 0.77 3.92 23.15
CA GLN A 124 1.11 2.75 23.96
C GLN A 124 2.31 1.98 23.40
N PHE A 125 2.38 1.81 22.09
CA PHE A 125 3.35 0.93 21.43
C PHE A 125 4.41 1.69 20.61
N GLY A 126 4.34 3.02 20.56
CA GLY A 126 5.27 3.85 19.79
C GLY A 126 5.12 3.72 18.28
N LEU A 127 3.97 3.22 17.80
CA LEU A 127 3.71 3.06 16.37
C LEU A 127 3.43 4.42 15.71
N LEU A 128 3.85 4.57 14.45
CA LEU A 128 3.44 5.73 13.65
C LEU A 128 1.94 5.67 13.34
N SER A 129 1.34 6.81 13.00
CA SER A 129 -0.11 6.95 12.89
C SER A 129 -0.77 5.92 11.96
N ASN A 130 -0.19 5.65 10.79
CA ASN A 130 -0.75 4.70 9.82
C ASN A 130 -0.59 3.24 10.28
N ASP A 131 0.55 2.91 10.87
CA ASP A 131 0.79 1.57 11.44
C ASP A 131 -0.18 1.30 12.60
N ALA A 132 -0.37 2.29 13.47
CA ALA A 132 -1.32 2.20 14.57
C ALA A 132 -2.77 2.09 14.07
N LEU A 133 -3.13 2.78 12.98
CA LEU A 133 -4.45 2.66 12.36
C LEU A 133 -4.66 1.29 11.72
N THR A 134 -3.63 0.73 11.09
CA THR A 134 -3.67 -0.64 10.56
C THR A 134 -3.96 -1.64 11.69
N VAL A 135 -3.24 -1.54 12.80
CA VAL A 135 -3.49 -2.38 13.99
C VAL A 135 -4.91 -2.15 14.52
N ALA A 136 -5.35 -0.90 14.64
CA ALA A 136 -6.70 -0.56 15.09
C ALA A 136 -7.77 -1.20 14.20
N VAL A 137 -7.60 -1.19 12.88
CA VAL A 137 -8.52 -1.81 11.91
C VAL A 137 -8.51 -3.34 12.02
N MET A 138 -7.35 -3.95 12.23
CA MET A 138 -7.24 -5.40 12.37
C MET A 138 -7.80 -5.94 13.70
N HIS A 139 -7.86 -5.11 14.74
CA HIS A 139 -8.21 -5.52 16.11
C HIS A 139 -9.68 -5.30 16.49
N GLY A 140 -10.61 -5.17 15.53
CA GLY A 140 -12.02 -5.33 15.88
C GLY A 140 -12.92 -5.48 14.69
#